data_AF-A2BY14-F1
#
_entry.id   AF-A2BY14-F1
#
_cell.length_a   1.000
_cell.length_b   1.000
_cell.length_c   1.000
_cell.angle_alpha   90.00
_cell.angle_beta   90.00
_cell.angle_gamma   90.00
#
_symmetry.space_group_name_H-M   'P 1'
#
loop_
_entity.id
_entity.type
_entity.pdbx_description
1 polymer ?
#
loop_
_entity_poly.entity_id
_entity_poly.type
_entity_poly.pdbx_seq_one_letter_code
_entity_poly.pdbx_strand_id
1 'polypeptide(L)'
;MLHGLLWLPLLLIFVLLTALGWLERRRQNLFRNWANGSEICKLDSSGAAFLKDGELKWSAFEAGTFEEKDSFTIKKLELVELMALTSGEAPLTNESQGKCRLRLVGDGKEMDVPFSDAERAREWMEQLMEKARCDL
;
A
#
# COMPACT_ATOMS: atom_id res chain seq x y z
N MET A 1 -49.63 4.99 15.88
CA MET A 1 -49.12 5.58 14.63
C MET A 1 -47.64 5.97 14.76
N LEU A 2 -46.76 5.06 15.22
CA LEU A 2 -45.31 5.31 15.34
C LEU A 2 -44.44 4.50 14.35
N HIS A 3 -45.03 3.53 13.62
CA HIS A 3 -44.27 2.61 12.78
C HIS A 3 -43.72 3.22 11.47
N GLY A 4 -44.32 4.31 10.98
CA GLY A 4 -43.84 5.02 9.78
C GLY A 4 -42.60 5.88 10.02
N LEU A 5 -42.37 6.32 11.25
CA LEU A 5 -41.23 7.18 11.59
C LEU A 5 -39.91 6.40 11.66
N LEU A 6 -39.97 5.08 11.92
CA LEU A 6 -38.80 4.19 11.99
C LEU A 6 -38.27 3.80 10.60
N TRP A 7 -39.10 3.91 9.56
CA TRP A 7 -38.69 3.64 8.18
C TRP A 7 -37.77 4.72 7.61
N LEU A 8 -37.99 5.98 7.98
CA LEU A 8 -37.21 7.11 7.50
C LEU A 8 -35.72 7.05 7.90
N PRO A 9 -35.34 6.79 9.18
CA PRO A 9 -33.94 6.61 9.56
C PRO A 9 -33.35 5.33 8.97
N LEU A 10 -34.15 4.26 8.81
CA LEU A 10 -33.67 3.01 8.22
C LEU A 10 -33.31 3.18 6.73
N LEU A 11 -34.13 3.93 5.99
CA LEU A 11 -33.86 4.29 4.60
C LEU A 11 -32.61 5.17 4.51
N LEU A 12 -32.46 6.13 5.44
CA LEU A 12 -31.26 6.97 5.50
C LEU A 12 -29.99 6.14 5.73
N ILE A 13 -30.02 5.20 6.68
CA ILE A 13 -28.89 4.26 6.91
C ILE A 13 -28.59 3.44 5.65
N PHE A 14 -29.62 2.95 4.96
CA PHE A 14 -29.44 2.19 3.72
C PHE A 14 -28.75 3.02 2.62
N VAL A 15 -29.15 4.28 2.45
CA VAL A 15 -28.51 5.21 1.49
C VAL A 15 -27.06 5.47 1.88
N LEU A 16 -26.77 5.66 3.16
CA LEU A 16 -25.39 5.83 3.65
C LEU A 16 -24.54 4.60 3.37
N LEU A 17 -25.02 3.40 3.72
CA LEU A 17 -24.30 2.14 3.46
C LEU A 17 -24.04 1.94 1.96
N THR A 18 -25.03 2.26 1.12
CA THR A 18 -24.89 2.18 -0.34
C THR A 18 -23.84 3.17 -0.86
N ALA A 19 -23.83 4.41 -0.33
CA ALA A 19 -22.83 5.41 -0.67
C ALA A 19 -21.42 5.01 -0.21
N LEU A 20 -21.27 4.44 0.99
CA LEU A 20 -20.01 3.88 1.47
C LEU A 20 -19.54 2.72 0.57
N GLY A 21 -20.43 1.81 0.22
CA GLY A 21 -20.12 0.71 -0.69
C GLY A 21 -19.68 1.19 -2.08
N TRP A 22 -20.30 2.27 -2.59
CA TRP A 22 -19.88 2.89 -3.85
C TRP A 22 -18.49 3.52 -3.74
N LEU A 23 -18.19 4.19 -2.62
CA LEU A 23 -16.88 4.79 -2.38
C LEU A 23 -15.77 3.73 -2.32
N GLU A 24 -16.01 2.64 -1.60
CA GLU A 24 -15.11 1.48 -1.52
C GLU A 24 -14.84 0.92 -2.92
N ARG A 25 -15.90 0.71 -3.71
CA ARG A 25 -15.81 0.17 -5.07
C ARG A 25 -15.07 1.10 -6.02
N ARG A 26 -15.26 2.41 -5.91
CA ARG A 26 -14.52 3.41 -6.69
C ARG A 26 -13.03 3.34 -6.38
N ARG A 27 -12.65 3.28 -5.10
CA ARG A 27 -11.24 3.16 -4.68
C ARG A 27 -10.60 1.88 -5.20
N GLN A 28 -11.29 0.75 -5.08
CA GLN A 28 -10.81 -0.53 -5.58
C GLN A 28 -10.64 -0.53 -7.11
N ASN A 29 -11.57 0.06 -7.85
CA ASN A 29 -11.46 0.18 -9.30
C ASN A 29 -10.28 1.07 -9.71
N LEU A 30 -10.06 2.19 -9.03
CA LEU A 30 -8.90 3.07 -9.28
C LEU A 30 -7.60 2.31 -9.04
N PHE A 31 -7.49 1.60 -7.91
CA PHE A 31 -6.31 0.79 -7.61
C PHE A 31 -6.11 -0.32 -8.65
N ARG A 32 -7.17 -1.03 -9.04
CA ARG A 32 -7.08 -2.12 -10.02
C ARG A 32 -6.63 -1.62 -11.39
N ASN A 33 -7.06 -0.44 -11.81
CA ASN A 33 -6.61 0.18 -13.04
C ASN A 33 -5.16 0.66 -12.93
N TRP A 34 -4.78 1.24 -11.79
CA TRP A 34 -3.44 1.76 -11.53
C TRP A 34 -2.39 0.65 -11.43
N ALA A 35 -2.69 -0.44 -10.72
CA ALA A 35 -1.83 -1.62 -10.59
C ALA A 35 -1.97 -2.61 -11.77
N ASN A 36 -2.60 -2.22 -12.88
CA ASN A 36 -2.86 -3.15 -13.97
C ASN A 36 -1.56 -3.59 -14.67
N GLY A 37 -1.33 -4.90 -14.71
CA GLY A 37 -0.14 -5.52 -15.28
C GLY A 37 1.10 -5.40 -14.39
N SER A 38 0.95 -5.06 -13.11
CA SER A 38 2.05 -5.17 -12.14
C SER A 38 2.26 -6.63 -11.72
N GLU A 39 3.51 -7.01 -11.50
CA GLU A 39 3.88 -8.33 -10.98
C GLU A 39 3.58 -8.44 -9.49
N ILE A 40 3.86 -7.36 -8.75
CA ILE A 40 3.58 -7.26 -7.32
C ILE A 40 2.91 -5.91 -7.10
N CYS A 41 1.80 -5.89 -6.37
CA CYS A 41 1.12 -4.65 -6.00
C CYS A 41 0.75 -4.65 -4.52
N LYS A 42 0.70 -3.45 -3.96
CA LYS A 42 0.37 -3.18 -2.58
C LYS A 42 -0.61 -2.02 -2.51
N LEU A 43 -1.64 -2.21 -1.70
CA LEU A 43 -2.55 -1.16 -1.25
C LEU A 43 -2.70 -1.25 0.27
N ASP A 44 -2.39 -0.14 0.93
CA ASP A 44 -2.45 0.03 2.39
C ASP A 44 -2.97 1.43 2.74
N SER A 45 -3.30 1.65 4.01
CA SER A 45 -3.66 2.99 4.50
C SER A 45 -2.50 3.98 4.41
N SER A 46 -1.26 3.49 4.32
CA SER A 46 -0.05 4.29 4.13
C SER A 46 0.21 4.68 2.66
N GLY A 47 -0.49 4.09 1.69
CA GLY A 47 -0.30 4.36 0.27
C GLY A 47 -0.33 3.08 -0.58
N ALA A 48 0.03 3.23 -1.86
CA ALA A 48 0.08 2.15 -2.82
C ALA A 48 1.47 2.05 -3.45
N ALA A 49 1.91 0.83 -3.75
CA ALA A 49 3.15 0.59 -4.49
C ALA A 49 2.93 -0.54 -5.47
N PHE A 50 3.57 -0.51 -6.64
CA PHE A 50 3.59 -1.65 -7.55
C PHE A 50 4.97 -1.82 -8.18
N LEU A 51 5.31 -3.07 -8.49
CA LEU A 51 6.46 -3.46 -9.30
C LEU A 51 5.96 -3.89 -10.67
N LYS A 52 6.48 -3.28 -11.72
CA LYS A 52 6.14 -3.60 -13.11
C LYS A 52 7.36 -3.44 -14.01
N ASP A 53 7.68 -4.45 -14.81
CA ASP A 53 8.81 -4.43 -15.75
C ASP A 53 10.14 -4.06 -15.07
N GLY A 54 10.32 -4.46 -13.81
CA GLY A 54 11.49 -4.11 -13.01
C GLY A 54 11.53 -2.67 -12.47
N GLU A 55 10.48 -1.87 -12.68
CA GLU A 55 10.30 -0.56 -12.04
C GLU A 55 9.29 -0.65 -10.89
N LEU A 56 9.75 -0.28 -9.70
CA LEU A 56 8.94 -0.15 -8.51
C LEU A 56 8.51 1.31 -8.34
N LYS A 57 7.21 1.57 -8.36
CA LYS A 57 6.63 2.91 -8.20
C LYS A 57 5.83 2.99 -6.92
N TRP A 58 6.07 4.03 -6.14
CA TRP A 58 5.30 4.33 -4.93
C TRP A 58 4.41 5.56 -5.13
N SER A 59 3.18 5.47 -4.65
CA SER A 59 2.20 6.54 -4.72
C SER A 59 1.45 6.72 -3.40
N ALA A 60 1.22 7.96 -3.02
CA ALA A 60 0.32 8.31 -1.93
C ALA A 60 -1.11 8.47 -2.48
N PHE A 61 -2.11 8.11 -1.66
CA PHE A 61 -3.50 8.36 -2.00
C PHE A 61 -3.91 9.73 -1.46
N GLU A 62 -3.83 10.75 -2.30
CA GLU A 62 -4.16 12.13 -1.96
C GLU A 62 -5.29 12.64 -2.87
N ALA A 63 -6.24 13.38 -2.29
CA ALA A 63 -7.37 13.99 -3.00
C ALA A 63 -8.22 13.04 -3.90
N GLY A 64 -8.19 11.73 -3.65
CA GLY A 64 -8.94 10.74 -4.45
C GLY A 64 -8.20 10.23 -5.69
N THR A 65 -6.90 10.53 -5.82
CA THR A 65 -6.01 10.07 -6.88
C THR A 65 -4.74 9.45 -6.30
N PHE A 66 -4.09 8.57 -7.06
CA PHE A 66 -2.75 8.08 -6.73
C PHE A 66 -1.73 9.07 -7.29
N GLU A 67 -1.03 9.77 -6.42
CA GLU A 67 0.08 10.65 -6.81
C GLU A 67 1.39 9.89 -6.67
N GLU A 68 2.10 9.71 -7.79
CA GLU A 68 3.42 9.11 -7.81
C GLU A 68 4.40 10.00 -7.06
N LYS A 69 5.04 9.44 -6.04
CA LYS A 69 5.99 10.15 -5.19
C LYS A 69 7.43 9.76 -5.51
N ASP A 70 7.66 8.48 -5.76
CA ASP A 70 9.01 7.97 -6.02
C ASP A 70 8.98 6.72 -6.91
N SER A 71 10.12 6.43 -7.53
CA SER A 71 10.31 5.32 -8.46
C SER A 71 11.72 4.75 -8.34
N PHE A 72 11.82 3.43 -8.28
CA PHE A 72 13.07 2.71 -8.06
C PHE A 72 13.19 1.51 -9.00
N THR A 73 14.35 1.31 -9.60
CA THR A 73 14.58 0.15 -10.49
C THR A 73 15.04 -1.05 -9.67
N ILE A 74 14.29 -2.16 -9.68
CA ILE A 74 14.59 -3.34 -8.87
C ILE A 74 15.92 -4.01 -9.22
N LYS A 75 16.37 -3.92 -10.49
CA LYS A 75 17.68 -4.42 -10.93
C LYS A 75 18.86 -3.79 -10.20
N LYS A 76 18.64 -2.58 -9.69
CA LYS A 76 19.63 -1.79 -8.96
C LYS A 76 19.55 -2.03 -7.45
N LEU A 77 18.63 -2.88 -6.99
CA LEU A 77 18.41 -3.14 -5.58
C LEU A 77 19.59 -3.92 -4.99
N GLU A 78 20.26 -3.32 -4.01
CA GLU A 78 21.39 -3.93 -3.31
C GLU A 78 20.95 -4.42 -1.92
N LEU A 79 20.08 -3.66 -1.25
CA LEU A 79 19.64 -3.96 0.11
C LEU A 79 18.18 -3.56 0.31
N VAL A 80 17.46 -4.37 1.10
CA VAL A 80 16.12 -4.05 1.59
C VAL A 80 16.12 -4.14 3.11
N GLU A 81 15.71 -3.07 3.79
CA GLU A 81 15.66 -3.01 5.24
C GLU A 81 14.25 -2.67 5.74
N LEU A 82 13.80 -3.38 6.77
CA LEU A 82 12.52 -3.12 7.42
C LEU A 82 12.72 -2.26 8.67
N MET A 83 12.17 -1.04 8.66
CA MET A 83 12.35 -0.04 9.71
C MET A 83 11.05 0.35 10.40
N ALA A 84 11.09 0.58 11.72
CA ALA A 84 9.94 1.05 12.49
C ALA A 84 9.65 2.52 12.18
N LEU A 85 8.37 2.89 11.99
CA LEU A 85 8.02 4.30 11.79
C LEU A 85 8.19 5.13 13.08
N THR A 86 8.04 4.49 14.25
CA THR A 86 8.01 5.17 15.56
C THR A 86 9.34 5.10 16.32
N SER A 87 10.28 4.25 15.90
CA SER A 87 11.44 3.90 16.73
C SER A 87 12.79 4.42 16.22
N GLY A 88 12.80 5.35 15.26
CA GLY A 88 14.02 5.90 14.68
C GLY A 88 14.76 4.88 13.79
N GLU A 89 16.08 5.00 13.72
CA GLU A 89 16.96 4.22 12.82
C GLU A 89 17.13 2.72 13.20
N ALA A 90 16.36 2.24 14.18
CA ALA A 90 16.48 0.89 14.70
C ALA A 90 15.72 -0.14 13.83
N PRO A 91 16.35 -1.27 13.47
CA PRO A 91 15.68 -2.34 12.74
C PRO A 91 14.53 -2.91 13.57
N LEU A 92 13.41 -3.20 12.89
CA LEU A 92 12.24 -3.82 13.53
C LEU A 92 12.60 -5.24 14.01
N THR A 93 12.48 -5.48 15.31
CA THR A 93 12.51 -6.84 15.85
C THR A 93 11.27 -7.61 15.36
N ASN A 94 11.38 -8.94 15.30
CA ASN A 94 10.33 -9.81 14.73
C ASN A 94 8.98 -9.67 15.47
N GLU A 95 9.00 -9.21 16.72
CA GLU A 95 7.83 -9.07 17.60
C GLU A 95 7.11 -7.72 17.48
N SER A 96 7.67 -6.77 16.73
CA SER A 96 7.08 -5.44 16.57
C SER A 96 5.96 -5.46 15.53
N GLN A 97 4.74 -5.19 15.97
CA GLN A 97 3.56 -5.00 15.13
C GLN A 97 3.23 -3.50 14.98
N GLY A 98 2.91 -3.05 13.76
CA GLY A 98 2.44 -1.69 13.51
C GLY A 98 3.02 -1.03 12.27
N LYS A 99 2.91 0.31 12.22
CA LYS A 99 3.40 1.13 11.11
C LYS A 99 4.91 0.99 10.96
N CYS A 100 5.33 0.69 9.75
CA CYS A 100 6.73 0.48 9.38
C CYS A 100 7.02 1.12 8.03
N ARG A 101 8.28 1.16 7.64
CA ARG A 101 8.71 1.53 6.30
C ARG A 101 9.74 0.53 5.82
N LEU A 102 9.67 0.22 4.54
CA LEU A 102 10.63 -0.63 3.87
C LEU A 102 11.56 0.26 3.08
N ARG A 103 12.83 0.26 3.47
CA ARG A 103 13.88 1.06 2.85
C ARG A 103 14.57 0.22 1.79
N LEU A 104 14.57 0.71 0.57
CA LEU A 104 15.19 0.09 -0.59
C LEU A 104 16.43 0.90 -0.91
N VAL A 105 17.59 0.26 -0.90
CA VAL A 105 18.87 0.92 -1.16
C VAL A 105 19.50 0.29 -2.40
N GLY A 106 19.95 1.13 -3.32
CA GLY A 106 20.65 0.67 -4.50
C GLY A 106 21.02 1.77 -5.49
N ASP A 107 22.14 1.61 -6.20
CA ASP A 107 22.67 2.58 -7.17
C ASP A 107 22.88 3.99 -6.55
N GLY A 108 23.23 4.01 -5.26
CA GLY A 108 23.39 5.24 -4.48
C GLY A 108 22.09 6.00 -4.20
N LYS A 109 20.92 5.38 -4.44
CA LYS A 109 19.60 5.92 -4.10
C LYS A 109 18.97 5.10 -2.97
N GLU A 110 18.23 5.81 -2.12
CA GLU A 110 17.42 5.21 -1.06
C GLU A 110 15.97 5.59 -1.30
N MET A 111 15.05 4.62 -1.29
CA MET A 111 13.61 4.84 -1.39
C MET A 111 12.91 4.22 -0.19
N ASP A 112 12.09 5.01 0.50
CA ASP A 112 11.30 4.57 1.65
C ASP A 112 9.84 4.31 1.23
N VAL A 113 9.39 3.06 1.35
CA VAL A 113 8.00 2.67 1.10
C VAL A 113 7.28 2.48 2.43
N PRO A 114 6.31 3.33 2.80
CA PRO A 114 5.62 3.22 4.08
C PRO A 114 4.57 2.09 4.08
N PHE A 115 4.51 1.32 5.17
CA PHE A 115 3.61 0.20 5.41
C PHE A 115 2.78 0.45 6.68
N SER A 116 1.51 0.03 6.65
CA SER A 116 0.64 0.11 7.83
C SER A 116 0.84 -1.09 8.76
N ASP A 117 1.36 -2.20 8.21
CA ASP A 117 1.53 -3.48 8.88
C ASP A 117 2.90 -4.09 8.56
N ALA A 118 3.57 -4.61 9.59
CA ALA A 118 4.92 -5.14 9.50
C ALA A 118 5.00 -6.56 8.90
N GLU A 119 3.97 -7.39 9.09
CA GLU A 119 3.95 -8.73 8.48
C GLU A 119 3.79 -8.62 6.97
N ARG A 120 2.84 -7.79 6.50
CA ARG A 120 2.68 -7.47 5.08
C ARG A 120 3.97 -6.90 4.48
N ALA A 121 4.71 -6.09 5.24
CA ALA A 121 5.99 -5.55 4.79
C ALA A 121 7.06 -6.65 4.61
N ARG A 122 7.12 -7.63 5.51
CA ARG A 122 8.04 -8.79 5.40
C ARG A 122 7.68 -9.68 4.21
N GLU A 123 6.40 -10.01 4.03
CA GLU A 123 5.96 -10.80 2.88
C GLU A 123 6.27 -10.10 1.56
N TRP A 124 6.12 -8.78 1.52
CA TRP A 124 6.44 -7.98 0.33
C TRP A 124 7.94 -7.88 0.08
N MET A 125 8.74 -7.76 1.15
CA MET A 125 10.21 -7.82 1.09
C MET A 125 10.70 -9.13 0.49
N GLU A 126 10.15 -10.26 0.94
CA GLU A 126 10.52 -11.59 0.45
C GLU A 126 10.20 -11.75 -1.04
N GLN A 127 9.01 -11.32 -1.46
CA GLN A 127 8.62 -11.31 -2.88
C GLN A 127 9.52 -10.41 -3.74
N LEU A 128 9.91 -9.23 -3.24
CA LEU A 128 10.86 -8.36 -3.94
C LEU A 128 12.23 -9.00 -4.08
N MET A 129 12.75 -9.65 -3.03
CA MET A 129 14.03 -10.34 -3.09
C MET A 129 14.00 -11.54 -4.05
N GLU A 130 12.89 -12.28 -4.10
CA GLU A 130 12.70 -13.35 -5.07
C GLU A 130 12.71 -12.81 -6.51
N LYS A 131 11.97 -11.73 -6.77
CA LYS A 131 11.93 -11.09 -8.10
C LYS A 131 13.27 -10.49 -8.52
N ALA A 132 13.97 -9.83 -7.62
CA ALA A 132 15.31 -9.30 -7.88
C ALA A 132 16.31 -10.41 -8.24
N ARG A 133 16.16 -11.62 -7.68
CA ARG A 133 16.99 -12.79 -7.99
C ARG A 133 16.63 -13.47 -9.30
N CYS A 134 15.35 -13.50 -9.69
CA CYS A 134 14.91 -14.14 -10.93
C CYS A 134 15.19 -13.32 -12.20
N ASP A 135 15.45 -12.02 -12.06
CA ASP A 135 15.74 -11.10 -13.17
C ASP A 135 17.26 -10.88 -13.42
N LEU A 136 18.10 -11.63 -12.67
CA LEU A 136 19.57 -11.76 -12.84
C LEU A 136 19.91 -12.97 -13.73
#